data_AF-A0A7S1S4D8-F1
#
_entry.id   AF-A0A7S1S4D8-F1
#
_cell.length_a   1.000
_cell.length_b   1.000
_cell.length_c   1.000
_cell.angle_alpha   90.00
_cell.angle_beta   90.00
_cell.angle_gamma   90.00
#
_symmetry.space_group_name_H-M   'P 1'
#
loop_
_entity.id
_entity.type
_entity.pdbx_description
1 polymer ?
#
loop_
_entity_poly.entity_id
_entity_poly.type
_entity_poly.pdbx_seq_one_letter_code
_entity_poly.pdbx_strand_id
1 'polypeptide(L)'
;MGGKRWDAAARALLALVQSGIYFTALYYSKPSQRRWCTHDWQKYDCLGEDGQRAMRSNGTDLQVVLPSYGQTGTTSVITALRELGYRAYHADDYCIYSRSLMWDRFDNALWSRGVSRCRMEAIALEPTTDAVRMAVRMSPKAKFILTWRKFSSWFKSTTGARVKEVRWGSIHEVLSKGNRFIPWIETWDDAFGTIRRVRQRGEPFFLTRDPIVAYIYRTACNGYAWHTNDHKSRGTFKSGAHEESYLGHQNEIRMLVPKERLLEFDVTKHSWEDLDRFLGRDSGRAGTPFPKPRTKETRTNDIVLESNWRNTRWALVVFMILHTLNILLIALAVRLLVWLLWLLAWALQLVDWPLEGAEELFEDAMDESPLVVVLEGVDPQTAVPLGRALLDAGARALAVPLHLPDAAESLRALAEALPPGSLALGGCAPRTADDVTAVYEVRGHFVLGPFPDRSVLRRTRSLGLAGLPVVCTPSEAAAAWRTGAVGLVVPAELASPAVMLACRDCLPQGTRVLAWGRADPGAVEDYWAAGARGFIASLGRPGESATDHTAAAPVAALVRACRAPARLWAAAAAQA
;
A
#
# COMPACT_ATOMS: atom_id res chain seq x y z
N MET A 1 24.48 -16.28 4.14
CA MET A 1 23.24 -16.34 4.98
C MET A 1 22.79 -14.98 5.56
N GLY A 2 23.50 -13.86 5.38
CA GLY A 2 23.12 -12.55 5.95
C GLY A 2 22.02 -11.76 5.22
N GLY A 3 21.89 -11.88 3.89
CA GLY A 3 20.97 -11.05 3.10
C GLY A 3 19.47 -11.27 3.37
N LYS A 4 19.03 -12.53 3.60
CA LYS A 4 17.61 -12.85 3.79
C LYS A 4 16.99 -12.25 5.07
N ARG A 5 17.79 -12.00 6.13
CA ARG A 5 17.31 -11.41 7.39
C ARG A 5 17.07 -9.90 7.27
N TRP A 6 17.90 -9.21 6.49
CA TRP A 6 17.72 -7.77 6.22
C TRP A 6 16.48 -7.50 5.37
N ASP A 7 16.20 -8.34 4.37
CA ASP A 7 14.97 -8.23 3.58
C ASP A 7 13.69 -8.46 4.40
N ALA A 8 13.72 -9.36 5.39
CA ALA A 8 12.57 -9.63 6.24
C ALA A 8 12.30 -8.46 7.20
N ALA A 9 13.35 -7.90 7.80
CA ALA A 9 13.25 -6.74 8.69
C ALA A 9 12.81 -5.48 7.94
N ALA A 10 13.36 -5.23 6.74
CA ALA A 10 12.95 -4.12 5.89
C ALA A 10 11.50 -4.24 5.43
N ARG A 11 11.05 -5.45 5.04
CA ARG A 11 9.64 -5.71 4.71
C ARG A 11 8.70 -5.49 5.89
N ALA A 12 9.09 -5.91 7.09
CA ALA A 12 8.31 -5.70 8.31
C ALA A 12 8.22 -4.22 8.70
N LEU A 13 9.34 -3.48 8.61
CA LEU A 13 9.37 -2.05 8.88
C LEU A 13 8.53 -1.26 7.86
N LEU A 14 8.61 -1.61 6.58
CA LEU A 14 7.79 -1.00 5.53
C LEU A 14 6.29 -1.26 5.77
N ALA A 15 5.92 -2.48 6.15
CA ALA A 15 4.53 -2.81 6.50
C ALA A 15 4.02 -2.04 7.73
N LEU A 16 4.88 -1.84 8.74
CA LEU A 16 4.57 -1.05 9.93
C LEU A 16 4.40 0.44 9.59
N VAL A 17 5.29 1.00 8.77
CA VAL A 17 5.19 2.39 8.30
C VAL A 17 3.93 2.59 7.46
N GLN A 18 3.62 1.66 6.55
CA GLN A 18 2.39 1.69 5.74
C GLN A 18 1.13 1.65 6.60
N SER A 19 1.09 0.74 7.58
CA SER A 19 -0.02 0.63 8.54
C SER A 19 -0.13 1.90 9.38
N GLY A 20 1.00 2.44 9.86
CA GLY A 20 1.06 3.67 10.64
C GLY A 20 0.58 4.91 9.87
N ILE A 21 0.96 5.03 8.59
CA ILE A 21 0.47 6.09 7.69
C ILE A 21 -1.05 5.99 7.54
N TYR A 22 -1.57 4.78 7.29
CA TYR A 22 -3.01 4.56 7.13
C TYR A 22 -3.79 4.91 8.40
N PHE A 23 -3.39 4.39 9.57
CA PHE A 23 -4.09 4.65 10.83
C PHE A 23 -4.01 6.14 11.24
N THR A 24 -2.88 6.80 10.98
CA THR A 24 -2.73 8.25 11.17
C THR A 24 -3.67 9.03 10.23
N ALA A 25 -3.74 8.66 8.94
CA ALA A 25 -4.65 9.29 7.99
C ALA A 25 -6.12 9.11 8.38
N LEU A 26 -6.51 7.96 8.94
CA LEU A 26 -7.85 7.75 9.48
C LEU A 26 -8.18 8.65 10.68
N TYR A 27 -7.19 8.96 11.52
CA TYR A 27 -7.37 9.76 12.73
C TYR A 27 -7.41 11.28 12.46
N TYR A 28 -6.64 11.76 11.48
CA TYR A 28 -6.45 13.19 11.22
C TYR A 28 -7.23 13.77 10.03
N SER A 29 -7.89 12.94 9.19
CA SER A 29 -8.55 13.39 7.95
C SER A 29 -9.86 14.21 8.11
N LYS A 30 -10.13 14.82 9.26
CA LYS A 30 -11.35 15.62 9.51
C LYS A 30 -11.70 16.66 8.42
N PRO A 31 -10.75 17.35 7.75
CA PRO A 31 -11.09 18.38 6.75
C PRO A 31 -11.43 17.83 5.36
N SER A 32 -10.66 16.87 4.82
CA SER A 32 -10.88 16.29 3.48
C SER A 32 -12.14 15.42 3.42
N GLN A 33 -12.49 14.80 4.55
CA GLN A 33 -13.73 14.05 4.76
C GLN A 33 -15.01 14.88 4.56
N ARG A 34 -14.93 16.22 4.65
CA ARG A 34 -16.10 17.08 4.42
C ARG A 34 -16.57 17.04 2.98
N ARG A 35 -15.70 16.90 1.98
CA ARG A 35 -16.09 17.02 0.55
C ARG A 35 -16.97 15.87 0.07
N TRP A 36 -16.68 14.62 0.42
CA TRP A 36 -17.24 13.44 -0.27
C TRP A 36 -18.76 13.27 -0.04
N CYS A 37 -19.20 13.25 1.22
CA CYS A 37 -20.63 13.27 1.53
C CYS A 37 -21.30 14.65 1.36
N THR A 38 -20.58 15.69 0.92
CA THR A 38 -21.16 17.02 0.70
C THR A 38 -21.14 17.53 -0.73
N HIS A 39 -20.39 16.91 -1.65
CA HIS A 39 -20.10 17.56 -2.92
C HIS A 39 -21.29 17.62 -3.87
N ASP A 40 -22.36 16.84 -3.64
CA ASP A 40 -23.44 16.72 -4.63
C ASP A 40 -24.86 16.56 -4.06
N TRP A 41 -25.20 17.27 -2.98
CA TRP A 41 -26.63 17.45 -2.62
C TRP A 41 -27.45 18.07 -3.77
N GLN A 42 -26.78 18.81 -4.67
CA GLN A 42 -27.40 19.51 -5.78
C GLN A 42 -27.42 18.71 -7.10
N LYS A 43 -26.58 17.67 -7.29
CA LYS A 43 -26.63 16.86 -8.53
C LYS A 43 -27.58 15.67 -8.46
N TYR A 44 -27.97 15.23 -7.27
CA TYR A 44 -28.82 14.05 -7.11
C TYR A 44 -30.19 14.42 -6.54
N ASP A 45 -31.14 14.65 -7.43
CA ASP A 45 -32.53 14.82 -7.08
C ASP A 45 -33.19 13.47 -6.80
N CYS A 46 -33.72 13.32 -5.59
CA CYS A 46 -34.74 12.31 -5.34
C CYS A 46 -35.86 12.56 -6.36
N LEU A 47 -36.12 11.62 -7.27
CA LEU A 47 -37.12 11.74 -8.36
C LEU A 47 -36.69 12.54 -9.62
N GLY A 48 -35.43 12.93 -9.78
CA GLY A 48 -35.01 13.67 -10.99
C GLY A 48 -35.73 15.01 -11.16
N GLU A 49 -36.29 15.29 -12.35
CA GLU A 49 -36.97 16.57 -12.64
C GLU A 49 -38.13 16.89 -11.70
N ASP A 50 -38.85 15.88 -11.20
CA ASP A 50 -39.95 16.10 -10.26
C ASP A 50 -39.46 16.64 -8.91
N GLY A 51 -38.27 16.21 -8.47
CA GLY A 51 -37.60 16.76 -7.30
C GLY A 51 -37.20 18.23 -7.53
N GLN A 52 -36.69 18.55 -8.73
CA GLN A 52 -36.33 19.93 -9.10
C GLN A 52 -37.55 20.86 -9.14
N ARG A 53 -38.68 20.39 -9.67
CA ARG A 53 -39.94 21.14 -9.67
C ARG A 53 -40.42 21.39 -8.23
N ALA A 54 -40.38 20.36 -7.37
CA ALA A 54 -40.76 20.47 -5.97
C ALA A 54 -39.85 21.42 -5.16
N MET A 55 -38.59 21.59 -5.55
CA MET A 55 -37.69 22.57 -4.91
C MET A 55 -38.03 24.04 -5.21
N ARG A 56 -38.90 24.32 -6.20
CA ARG A 56 -39.31 25.69 -6.54
C ARG A 56 -40.52 26.17 -5.73
N SER A 57 -41.12 25.33 -4.88
CA SER A 57 -42.26 25.71 -4.04
C SER A 57 -41.86 26.43 -2.75
N ASN A 58 -42.66 27.43 -2.36
CA ASN A 58 -42.50 28.17 -1.09
C ASN A 58 -43.04 27.41 0.14
N GLY A 59 -43.54 26.17 -0.02
CA GLY A 59 -44.06 25.32 1.05
C GLY A 59 -43.78 23.84 0.79
N THR A 60 -44.14 22.99 1.76
CA THR A 60 -43.84 21.54 1.70
C THR A 60 -45.07 20.68 1.50
N ASP A 61 -44.87 19.48 0.93
CA ASP A 61 -45.88 18.42 0.81
C ASP A 61 -46.05 17.58 2.10
N LEU A 62 -45.49 18.06 3.21
CA LEU A 62 -45.48 17.33 4.47
C LEU A 62 -46.90 17.26 5.05
N GLN A 63 -47.38 16.05 5.26
CA GLN A 63 -48.73 15.76 5.78
C GLN A 63 -48.70 15.34 7.24
N VAL A 64 -47.65 14.63 7.68
CA VAL A 64 -47.52 14.13 9.06
C VAL A 64 -46.13 14.43 9.63
N VAL A 65 -46.08 14.99 10.83
CA VAL A 65 -44.82 15.26 11.55
C VAL A 65 -44.82 14.53 12.88
N LEU A 66 -43.71 13.87 13.20
CA LEU A 66 -43.48 13.16 14.46
C LEU A 66 -42.41 13.88 15.29
N PRO A 67 -42.73 14.97 16.01
CA PRO A 67 -41.75 15.70 16.81
C PRO A 67 -41.48 15.01 18.15
N SER A 68 -40.98 13.77 18.16
CA SER A 68 -40.98 12.93 19.36
C SER A 68 -39.59 12.41 19.70
N TYR A 69 -39.30 12.26 21.00
CA TYR A 69 -38.06 11.62 21.46
C TYR A 69 -37.95 10.18 20.95
N GLY A 70 -36.73 9.75 20.60
CA GLY A 70 -36.43 8.33 20.45
C GLY A 70 -36.88 7.50 21.67
N GLN A 71 -37.11 6.20 21.48
CA GLN A 71 -37.61 5.27 22.52
C GLN A 71 -39.04 5.52 23.04
N THR A 72 -39.81 6.40 22.39
CA THR A 72 -41.25 6.60 22.67
C THR A 72 -42.19 5.84 21.73
N GLY A 73 -41.66 5.17 20.71
CA GLY A 73 -42.46 4.46 19.69
C GLY A 73 -42.40 5.10 18.29
N THR A 74 -41.51 6.07 18.07
CA THR A 74 -41.32 6.75 16.78
C THR A 74 -41.16 5.79 15.60
N THR A 75 -40.35 4.74 15.75
CA THR A 75 -40.13 3.73 14.71
C THR A 75 -41.40 2.94 14.38
N SER A 76 -42.24 2.64 15.38
CA SER A 76 -43.53 1.97 15.18
C SER A 76 -44.48 2.83 14.37
N VAL A 77 -44.61 4.11 14.71
CA VAL A 77 -45.52 5.02 14.00
C VAL A 77 -45.01 5.33 12.59
N ILE A 78 -43.70 5.53 12.39
CA ILE A 78 -43.14 5.65 11.03
C ILE A 78 -43.43 4.40 10.20
N THR A 79 -43.27 3.20 10.77
CA THR A 79 -43.60 1.94 10.08
C THR A 79 -45.09 1.88 9.72
N ALA A 80 -45.98 2.25 10.65
CA ALA A 80 -47.42 2.31 10.40
C ALA A 80 -47.76 3.30 9.28
N LEU A 81 -47.19 4.51 9.28
CA LEU A 81 -47.39 5.50 8.21
C LEU A 81 -46.95 4.94 6.85
N ARG A 82 -45.86 4.18 6.77
CA ARG A 82 -45.44 3.55 5.52
C ARG A 82 -46.39 2.44 5.06
N GLU A 83 -46.91 1.65 5.99
CA GLU A 83 -47.95 0.66 5.69
C GLU A 83 -49.26 1.30 5.21
N LEU A 84 -49.49 2.57 5.55
CA LEU A 84 -50.57 3.41 5.02
C LEU A 84 -50.23 4.12 3.70
N GLY A 85 -49.07 3.82 3.11
CA GLY A 85 -48.64 4.36 1.81
C GLY A 85 -47.89 5.68 1.86
N TYR A 86 -47.65 6.27 3.05
CA TYR A 86 -46.89 7.51 3.15
C TYR A 86 -45.41 7.31 2.81
N ARG A 87 -44.80 8.30 2.16
CA ARG A 87 -43.35 8.50 2.14
C ARG A 87 -42.84 9.00 3.49
N ALA A 88 -42.82 8.10 4.47
CA ALA A 88 -42.42 8.38 5.83
C ALA A 88 -40.93 8.09 6.08
N TYR A 89 -40.23 9.04 6.70
CA TYR A 89 -38.81 8.96 7.02
C TYR A 89 -38.56 9.05 8.53
N HIS A 90 -37.65 8.21 9.03
CA HIS A 90 -37.21 8.26 10.42
C HIS A 90 -36.14 9.35 10.59
N ALA A 91 -35.84 9.70 11.84
CA ALA A 91 -34.77 10.65 12.14
C ALA A 91 -33.39 10.20 11.63
N ASP A 92 -33.19 8.90 11.52
CA ASP A 92 -31.95 8.35 10.99
C ASP A 92 -31.75 8.59 9.50
N ASP A 93 -32.82 8.91 8.77
CA ASP A 93 -32.82 9.06 7.31
C ASP A 93 -32.42 10.48 6.86
N TYR A 94 -32.34 11.48 7.76
CA TYR A 94 -32.04 12.88 7.37
C TYR A 94 -30.70 13.02 6.66
N CYS A 95 -29.67 12.30 7.13
CA CYS A 95 -28.32 12.40 6.56
C CYS A 95 -28.28 12.04 5.06
N ILE A 96 -29.33 11.40 4.56
CA ILE A 96 -29.44 10.90 3.19
C ILE A 96 -30.43 11.73 2.39
N TYR A 97 -31.63 11.93 2.93
CA TYR A 97 -32.73 12.52 2.19
C TYR A 97 -32.84 14.03 2.38
N SER A 98 -32.49 14.55 3.56
CA SER A 98 -32.58 15.99 3.81
C SER A 98 -31.74 16.41 5.02
N ARG A 99 -30.44 16.63 4.79
CA ARG A 99 -29.51 17.04 5.86
C ARG A 99 -29.76 18.45 6.35
N SER A 100 -30.36 19.30 5.52
CA SER A 100 -30.79 20.64 5.93
C SER A 100 -31.79 20.61 7.09
N LEU A 101 -32.47 19.48 7.32
CA LEU A 101 -33.39 19.34 8.45
C LEU A 101 -32.68 19.25 9.80
N MET A 102 -31.38 18.94 9.80
CA MET A 102 -30.56 18.93 11.00
C MET A 102 -29.75 20.22 11.18
N TRP A 103 -29.99 21.24 10.35
CA TRP A 103 -29.31 22.53 10.48
C TRP A 103 -30.17 23.48 11.30
N ASP A 104 -29.58 24.11 12.31
CA ASP A 104 -30.19 25.22 13.05
C ASP A 104 -30.10 26.52 12.26
N ARG A 105 -30.50 26.48 10.99
CA ARG A 105 -30.67 27.66 10.14
C ARG A 105 -32.15 27.80 9.85
N PHE A 106 -32.76 28.86 10.37
CA PHE A 106 -34.14 29.23 10.09
C PHE A 106 -34.28 29.87 8.71
N ASP A 107 -33.99 29.10 7.67
CA ASP A 107 -34.20 29.49 6.28
C ASP A 107 -35.36 28.67 5.73
N ASN A 108 -36.50 29.34 5.55
CA ASN A 108 -37.74 28.76 5.02
C ASN A 108 -37.51 28.08 3.66
N ALA A 109 -36.75 28.71 2.76
CA ALA A 109 -36.50 28.18 1.43
C ALA A 109 -35.57 26.96 1.47
N LEU A 110 -34.58 26.96 2.36
CA LEU A 110 -33.69 25.83 2.56
C LEU A 110 -34.40 24.63 3.19
N TRP A 111 -35.26 24.89 4.18
CA TRP A 111 -36.09 23.87 4.80
C TRP A 111 -37.09 23.28 3.79
N SER A 112 -37.84 24.14 3.11
CA SER A 112 -38.83 23.76 2.11
C SER A 112 -38.21 22.90 1.01
N ARG A 113 -37.10 23.35 0.42
CA ARG A 113 -36.35 22.58 -0.57
C ARG A 113 -35.90 21.22 -0.05
N GLY A 114 -35.43 21.14 1.18
CA GLY A 114 -34.99 19.88 1.77
C GLY A 114 -36.11 18.84 1.87
N VAL A 115 -37.28 19.26 2.36
CA VAL A 115 -38.46 18.39 2.50
C VAL A 115 -39.05 18.03 1.13
N SER A 116 -39.19 19.01 0.25
CA SER A 116 -39.86 18.85 -1.05
C SER A 116 -39.02 18.09 -2.08
N ARG A 117 -37.68 18.19 -2.05
CA ARG A 117 -36.78 17.50 -3.01
C ARG A 117 -37.07 16.02 -3.09
N CYS A 118 -37.36 15.38 -1.96
CA CYS A 118 -37.67 13.96 -1.87
C CYS A 118 -39.15 13.72 -1.54
N ARG A 119 -40.08 14.63 -1.92
CA ARG A 119 -41.53 14.54 -1.66
C ARG A 119 -41.86 13.86 -0.33
N MET A 120 -41.28 14.38 0.75
CA MET A 120 -41.48 13.80 2.07
C MET A 120 -42.90 14.10 2.53
N GLU A 121 -43.71 13.06 2.75
CA GLU A 121 -45.09 13.23 3.22
C GLU A 121 -45.17 13.04 4.73
N ALA A 122 -44.26 12.27 5.32
CA ALA A 122 -44.17 12.12 6.76
C ALA A 122 -42.73 12.09 7.26
N ILE A 123 -42.48 12.68 8.42
CA ILE A 123 -41.14 12.73 8.98
C ILE A 123 -41.14 12.70 10.51
N ALA A 124 -40.30 11.88 11.12
CA ALA A 124 -39.95 12.05 12.52
C ALA A 124 -38.98 13.23 12.65
N LEU A 125 -39.08 14.05 13.71
CA LEU A 125 -38.17 15.16 14.04
C LEU A 125 -37.61 14.93 15.44
N GLU A 126 -36.29 14.86 15.56
CA GLU A 126 -35.64 14.74 16.87
C GLU A 126 -35.72 16.07 17.64
N PRO A 127 -35.91 16.01 18.98
CA PRO A 127 -36.00 17.17 19.87
C PRO A 127 -34.70 17.97 19.98
N THR A 128 -33.60 17.46 19.43
CA THR A 128 -32.28 18.10 19.41
C THR A 128 -32.13 19.15 18.31
N THR A 129 -33.19 19.43 17.56
CA THR A 129 -33.19 20.37 16.44
C THR A 129 -34.36 21.33 16.58
N ASP A 130 -34.18 22.59 16.14
CA ASP A 130 -35.27 23.57 16.11
C ASP A 130 -36.23 23.39 14.92
N ALA A 131 -36.18 22.21 14.30
CA ALA A 131 -36.93 21.79 13.11
C ALA A 131 -38.45 21.89 13.26
N VAL A 132 -38.98 21.67 14.46
CA VAL A 132 -40.44 21.62 14.71
C VAL A 132 -41.10 22.95 14.36
N ARG A 133 -40.46 24.08 14.70
CA ARG A 133 -40.97 25.42 14.36
C ARG A 133 -41.03 25.63 12.85
N MET A 134 -40.04 25.12 12.12
CA MET A 134 -40.04 25.17 10.66
C MET A 134 -41.12 24.27 10.06
N ALA A 135 -41.31 23.07 10.61
CA ALA A 135 -42.38 22.18 10.18
C ALA A 135 -43.77 22.80 10.35
N VAL A 136 -44.05 23.43 11.50
CA VAL A 136 -45.32 24.13 11.77
C VAL A 136 -45.52 25.30 10.79
N ARG A 137 -44.48 26.10 10.56
CA ARG A 137 -44.53 27.28 9.68
C ARG A 137 -44.68 26.92 8.20
N MET A 138 -43.88 25.98 7.73
CA MET A 138 -43.76 25.64 6.30
C MET A 138 -44.77 24.58 5.84
N SER A 139 -45.48 23.96 6.78
CA SER A 139 -46.46 22.89 6.54
C SER A 139 -47.75 23.15 7.32
N PRO A 140 -48.50 24.23 6.99
CA PRO A 140 -49.65 24.68 7.77
C PRO A 140 -50.80 23.68 7.83
N LYS A 141 -50.83 22.70 6.92
CA LYS A 141 -51.84 21.62 6.87
C LYS A 141 -51.36 20.31 7.49
N ALA A 142 -50.10 20.22 7.91
CA ALA A 142 -49.56 18.98 8.47
C ALA A 142 -50.21 18.67 9.83
N LYS A 143 -50.47 17.38 10.05
CA LYS A 143 -50.86 16.80 11.32
C LYS A 143 -49.61 16.39 12.11
N PHE A 144 -49.65 16.48 13.42
CA PHE A 144 -48.54 16.18 14.30
C PHE A 144 -48.90 15.04 15.23
N ILE A 145 -48.02 14.06 15.35
CA ILE A 145 -48.18 12.92 16.25
C ILE A 145 -47.04 12.98 17.28
N LEU A 146 -47.38 13.31 18.51
CA LEU A 146 -46.45 13.32 19.65
C LEU A 146 -46.51 11.97 20.35
N THR A 147 -45.56 11.09 20.05
CA THR A 147 -45.39 9.85 20.80
C THR A 147 -44.71 10.13 22.14
N TRP A 148 -45.30 9.63 23.23
CA TRP A 148 -44.82 9.92 24.57
C TRP A 148 -44.97 8.74 25.52
N ARG A 149 -44.21 8.77 26.62
CA ARG A 149 -44.26 7.79 27.72
C ARG A 149 -43.98 8.51 29.04
N LYS A 150 -44.33 7.89 30.17
CA LYS A 150 -43.88 8.39 31.48
C LYS A 150 -42.35 8.49 31.51
N PHE A 151 -41.81 9.63 31.97
CA PHE A 151 -40.37 9.91 31.96
C PHE A 151 -39.55 8.76 32.55
N SER A 152 -39.92 8.21 33.71
CA SER A 152 -39.18 7.11 34.34
C SER A 152 -39.09 5.85 33.46
N SER A 153 -40.14 5.53 32.70
CA SER A 153 -40.15 4.39 31.76
C SER A 153 -39.30 4.68 30.53
N TRP A 154 -39.40 5.89 30.00
CA TRP A 154 -38.58 6.36 28.89
C TRP A 154 -37.09 6.38 29.27
N PHE A 155 -36.73 6.98 30.40
CA PHE A 155 -35.36 7.11 30.89
C PHE A 155 -34.70 5.75 31.10
N LYS A 156 -35.41 4.79 31.71
CA LYS A 156 -34.94 3.40 31.85
C LYS A 156 -34.68 2.74 30.49
N SER A 157 -35.55 2.98 29.51
CA SER A 157 -35.40 2.44 28.16
C SER A 157 -34.19 3.05 27.46
N THR A 158 -34.08 4.38 27.45
CA THR A 158 -33.00 5.15 26.82
C THR A 158 -31.62 4.86 27.42
N THR A 159 -31.52 4.76 28.75
CA THR A 159 -30.25 4.41 29.42
C THR A 159 -29.80 2.98 29.11
N GLY A 160 -30.71 2.00 29.14
CA GLY A 160 -30.41 0.64 28.72
C GLY A 160 -29.99 0.56 27.25
N ALA A 161 -30.61 1.37 26.39
CA ALA A 161 -30.25 1.53 24.99
C ALA A 161 -28.80 2.04 24.83
N ARG A 162 -28.41 3.06 25.60
CA ARG A 162 -27.07 3.67 25.56
C ARG A 162 -25.95 2.69 25.92
N VAL A 163 -26.19 1.77 26.86
CA VAL A 163 -25.19 0.75 27.24
C VAL A 163 -24.89 -0.21 26.08
N LYS A 164 -25.93 -0.61 25.32
CA LYS A 164 -25.76 -1.44 24.12
C LYS A 164 -24.95 -0.72 23.04
N GLU A 165 -25.21 0.58 22.86
CA GLU A 165 -24.50 1.43 21.90
C GLU A 165 -23.03 1.63 22.25
N VAL A 166 -22.63 1.76 23.52
CA VAL A 166 -21.21 1.94 23.86
C VAL A 166 -20.37 0.73 23.47
N ARG A 167 -20.85 -0.49 23.74
CA ARG A 167 -20.11 -1.73 23.41
C ARG A 167 -20.00 -1.96 21.91
N TRP A 168 -21.11 -1.78 21.20
CA TRP A 168 -21.14 -1.98 19.75
C TRP A 168 -20.50 -0.81 18.97
N GLY A 169 -20.69 0.41 19.48
CA GLY A 169 -20.24 1.65 18.87
C GLY A 169 -18.74 1.69 18.65
N SER A 170 -17.93 1.23 19.61
CA SER A 170 -16.46 1.21 19.45
C SER A 170 -16.01 0.28 18.32
N ILE A 171 -16.61 -0.91 18.21
CA ILE A 171 -16.27 -1.88 17.14
C ILE A 171 -16.73 -1.34 15.79
N HIS A 172 -17.97 -0.86 15.72
CA HIS A 172 -18.55 -0.30 14.52
C HIS A 172 -17.81 0.95 14.03
N GLU A 173 -17.40 1.83 14.94
CA GLU A 173 -16.64 3.03 14.61
C GLU A 173 -15.29 2.69 13.97
N VAL A 174 -14.55 1.72 14.53
CA VAL A 174 -13.27 1.30 13.97
C VAL A 174 -13.45 0.68 12.58
N LEU A 175 -14.41 -0.23 12.43
CA LEU A 175 -14.63 -0.91 11.16
C LEU A 175 -15.12 0.05 10.07
N SER A 176 -16.04 0.95 10.39
CA SER A 176 -16.58 1.89 9.42
C SER A 176 -15.58 2.98 8.96
N LYS A 177 -14.48 3.23 9.68
CA LYS A 177 -13.46 4.22 9.28
C LYS A 177 -12.82 3.91 7.93
N GLY A 178 -12.80 2.65 7.49
CA GLY A 178 -12.28 2.28 6.16
C GLY A 178 -13.03 2.95 5.00
N ASN A 179 -14.31 3.27 5.20
CA ASN A 179 -15.10 4.05 4.24
C ASN A 179 -14.65 5.50 4.09
N ARG A 180 -13.78 6.01 4.97
CA ARG A 180 -13.44 7.43 5.02
C ARG A 180 -12.23 7.83 4.22
N PHE A 181 -11.45 6.86 3.77
CA PHE A 181 -10.19 7.10 3.06
C PHE A 181 -10.42 7.35 1.57
N ILE A 182 -11.12 6.43 0.91
CA ILE A 182 -11.56 6.53 -0.48
C ILE A 182 -13.10 6.62 -0.47
N PRO A 183 -13.72 7.39 -1.37
CA PRO A 183 -15.17 7.46 -1.54
C PRO A 183 -15.73 6.18 -2.15
N TRP A 184 -15.52 5.04 -1.48
CA TRP A 184 -15.89 3.72 -1.96
C TRP A 184 -17.38 3.63 -2.31
N ILE A 185 -18.21 4.37 -1.59
CA ILE A 185 -19.65 4.36 -1.74
C ILE A 185 -20.10 5.19 -2.94
N GLU A 186 -19.53 6.37 -3.14
CA GLU A 186 -19.79 7.19 -4.33
C GLU A 186 -19.28 6.47 -5.58
N THR A 187 -18.08 5.88 -5.51
CA THR A 187 -17.52 5.04 -6.59
C THR A 187 -18.43 3.86 -6.91
N TRP A 188 -18.97 3.21 -5.87
CA TRP A 188 -19.93 2.12 -6.02
C TRP A 188 -21.26 2.61 -6.65
N ASP A 189 -21.79 3.75 -6.21
CA ASP A 189 -23.03 4.28 -6.76
C ASP A 189 -22.86 4.81 -8.19
N ASP A 190 -21.69 5.33 -8.55
CA ASP A 190 -21.36 5.73 -9.92
C ASP A 190 -21.28 4.50 -10.84
N ALA A 191 -20.71 3.39 -10.35
CA ALA A 191 -20.61 2.15 -11.11
C ALA A 191 -21.94 1.40 -11.22
N PHE A 192 -22.73 1.34 -10.14
CA PHE A 192 -23.88 0.43 -10.04
C PHE A 192 -25.24 1.11 -9.83
N GLY A 193 -25.27 2.39 -9.44
CA GLY A 193 -26.49 3.17 -9.22
C GLY A 193 -27.39 2.68 -8.08
N THR A 194 -26.88 1.87 -7.15
CA THR A 194 -27.69 1.23 -6.10
C THR A 194 -28.33 2.25 -5.15
N ILE A 195 -27.56 3.22 -4.66
CA ILE A 195 -28.05 4.27 -3.75
C ILE A 195 -28.97 5.22 -4.50
N ARG A 196 -28.64 5.55 -5.75
CA ARG A 196 -29.50 6.36 -6.62
C ARG A 196 -30.90 5.74 -6.75
N ARG A 197 -31.00 4.42 -6.97
CA ARG A 197 -32.29 3.72 -7.03
C ARG A 197 -33.05 3.74 -5.71
N VAL A 198 -32.38 3.47 -4.58
CA VAL A 198 -33.01 3.53 -3.24
C VAL A 198 -33.61 4.93 -2.99
N ARG A 199 -32.87 5.98 -3.33
CA ARG A 199 -33.33 7.38 -3.21
C ARG A 199 -34.51 7.71 -4.12
N GLN A 200 -34.46 7.28 -5.38
CA GLN A 200 -35.54 7.49 -6.35
C GLN A 200 -36.84 6.80 -5.90
N ARG A 201 -36.75 5.62 -5.28
CA ARG A 201 -37.92 4.92 -4.73
C ARG A 201 -38.42 5.52 -3.41
N GLY A 202 -37.62 6.35 -2.73
CA GLY A 202 -37.98 6.90 -1.42
C GLY A 202 -38.11 5.83 -0.32
N GLU A 203 -37.41 4.71 -0.46
CA GLU A 203 -37.37 3.65 0.55
C GLU A 203 -36.60 4.12 1.79
N PRO A 204 -37.06 3.86 3.02
CA PRO A 204 -36.30 4.24 4.20
C PRO A 204 -35.12 3.26 4.32
N PHE A 205 -33.99 3.69 4.86
CA PHE A 205 -32.79 2.83 4.80
C PHE A 205 -32.92 1.55 5.64
N PHE A 206 -33.86 1.53 6.59
CA PHE A 206 -34.16 0.37 7.42
C PHE A 206 -35.24 -0.57 6.87
N LEU A 207 -35.96 -0.21 5.80
CA LEU A 207 -36.91 -1.10 5.11
C LEU A 207 -36.61 -1.23 3.61
N THR A 208 -35.40 -0.85 3.18
CA THR A 208 -35.01 -0.94 1.77
C THR A 208 -34.69 -2.38 1.37
N ARG A 209 -34.87 -2.66 0.08
CA ARG A 209 -34.52 -3.95 -0.54
C ARG A 209 -33.00 -4.22 -0.56
N ASP A 210 -32.18 -3.18 -0.38
CA ASP A 210 -30.71 -3.24 -0.41
C ASP A 210 -30.07 -2.90 0.97
N PRO A 211 -30.40 -3.63 2.05
CA PRO A 211 -30.13 -3.22 3.43
C PRO A 211 -28.64 -3.13 3.78
N ILE A 212 -27.76 -3.92 3.16
CA ILE A 212 -26.31 -3.87 3.41
C ILE A 212 -25.71 -2.58 2.87
N VAL A 213 -25.97 -2.30 1.59
CA VAL A 213 -25.46 -1.11 0.90
C VAL A 213 -26.04 0.15 1.56
N ALA A 214 -27.32 0.09 1.91
CA ALA A 214 -27.98 1.12 2.70
C ALA A 214 -27.28 1.37 4.04
N TYR A 215 -27.02 0.31 4.80
CA TYR A 215 -26.34 0.42 6.09
C TYR A 215 -24.94 1.04 5.98
N ILE A 216 -24.15 0.60 5.00
CA ILE A 216 -22.80 1.08 4.74
C ILE A 216 -22.85 2.58 4.39
N TYR A 217 -23.79 2.98 3.52
CA TYR A 217 -24.02 4.37 3.15
C TYR A 217 -24.40 5.23 4.35
N ARG A 218 -25.44 4.84 5.09
CA ARG A 218 -25.90 5.55 6.29
C ARG A 218 -24.78 5.69 7.30
N THR A 219 -24.02 4.62 7.54
CA THR A 219 -22.88 4.62 8.46
C THR A 219 -21.81 5.63 8.04
N ALA A 220 -21.46 5.65 6.75
CA ALA A 220 -20.51 6.62 6.24
C ALA A 220 -21.03 8.05 6.43
N CYS A 221 -22.24 8.35 5.93
CA CYS A 221 -22.87 9.67 6.06
C CYS A 221 -23.00 10.14 7.51
N ASN A 222 -23.38 9.24 8.43
CA ASN A 222 -23.45 9.53 9.86
C ASN A 222 -22.06 9.82 10.44
N GLY A 223 -21.04 9.02 10.11
CA GLY A 223 -19.66 9.28 10.50
C GLY A 223 -19.17 10.68 10.11
N TYR A 224 -19.69 11.25 9.02
CA TYR A 224 -19.37 12.61 8.58
C TYR A 224 -20.26 13.70 9.18
N ALA A 225 -21.52 13.40 9.50
CA ALA A 225 -22.53 14.39 9.89
C ALA A 225 -22.60 14.66 11.39
N TRP A 226 -22.38 13.64 12.22
CA TRP A 226 -22.51 13.78 13.68
C TRP A 226 -21.37 14.61 14.30
N HIS A 227 -20.22 14.74 13.64
CA HIS A 227 -19.12 15.62 14.07
C HIS A 227 -19.28 17.08 13.61
N THR A 228 -20.15 17.37 12.64
CA THR A 228 -20.42 18.74 12.16
C THR A 228 -21.62 19.39 12.83
N ASN A 229 -22.52 18.57 13.37
CA ASN A 229 -23.72 19.05 14.05
C ASN A 229 -23.51 18.86 15.54
N ASP A 230 -23.50 19.95 16.29
CA ASP A 230 -23.45 19.89 17.76
C ASP A 230 -24.86 19.64 18.34
N HIS A 231 -25.58 18.68 17.74
CA HIS A 231 -26.96 18.30 18.08
C HIS A 231 -27.12 17.86 19.54
N LYS A 232 -26.04 17.49 20.23
CA LYS A 232 -26.10 17.16 21.66
C LYS A 232 -26.12 18.41 22.56
N SER A 233 -25.65 19.54 22.06
CA SER A 233 -25.62 20.81 22.80
C SER A 233 -26.70 21.82 22.36
N ARG A 234 -27.50 21.49 21.33
CA ARG A 234 -28.44 22.42 20.65
C ARG A 234 -29.91 22.04 20.82
N GLY A 235 -30.79 23.04 20.67
CA GLY A 235 -32.24 22.99 20.94
C GLY A 235 -32.63 23.67 22.26
N THR A 236 -33.90 24.11 22.40
CA THR A 236 -34.42 24.78 23.62
C THR A 236 -34.29 23.91 24.89
N PHE A 237 -34.21 22.58 24.72
CA PHE A 237 -34.07 21.62 25.81
C PHE A 237 -32.88 20.68 25.55
N LYS A 238 -31.83 20.82 26.36
CA LYS A 238 -30.56 20.10 26.23
C LYS A 238 -30.78 18.58 26.28
N SER A 239 -30.08 17.83 25.44
CA SER A 239 -30.15 16.36 25.30
C SER A 239 -29.73 15.53 26.53
N GLY A 240 -29.66 16.12 27.73
CA GLY A 240 -29.13 15.52 28.96
C GLY A 240 -29.95 14.36 29.54
N ALA A 241 -31.03 13.93 28.86
CA ALA A 241 -31.99 12.94 29.35
C ALA A 241 -32.53 13.29 30.75
N HIS A 242 -32.58 14.58 31.09
CA HIS A 242 -33.20 15.08 32.31
C HIS A 242 -34.71 15.18 32.15
N GLU A 243 -35.44 15.04 33.26
CA GLU A 243 -36.90 15.08 33.26
C GLU A 243 -37.44 16.42 32.74
N GLU A 244 -36.84 17.52 33.20
CA GLU A 244 -37.19 18.88 32.76
C GLU A 244 -37.08 19.03 31.24
N SER A 245 -36.00 18.55 30.63
CA SER A 245 -35.80 18.65 29.18
C SER A 245 -36.80 17.80 28.40
N TYR A 246 -37.09 16.60 28.89
CA TYR A 246 -38.06 15.69 28.27
C TYR A 246 -39.48 16.28 28.29
N LEU A 247 -39.91 16.77 29.46
CA LEU A 247 -41.24 17.37 29.63
C LEU A 247 -41.33 18.73 28.93
N GLY A 248 -40.25 19.51 28.94
CA GLY A 248 -40.15 20.79 28.26
C GLY A 248 -40.42 20.70 26.76
N HIS A 249 -39.81 19.73 26.08
CA HIS A 249 -40.05 19.45 24.66
C HIS A 249 -41.52 19.08 24.37
N GLN A 250 -42.12 18.22 25.21
CA GLN A 250 -43.54 17.87 25.05
C GLN A 250 -44.44 19.11 25.18
N ASN A 251 -44.13 19.96 26.14
CA ASN A 251 -44.87 21.21 26.35
C ASN A 251 -44.65 22.19 25.20
N GLU A 252 -43.44 22.29 24.65
CA GLU A 252 -43.16 23.12 23.47
C GLU A 252 -44.07 22.72 22.30
N ILE A 253 -44.24 21.42 22.05
CA ILE A 253 -45.12 20.95 20.95
C ILE A 253 -46.58 21.28 21.23
N ARG A 254 -47.05 21.07 22.46
CA ARG A 254 -48.42 21.43 22.87
C ARG A 254 -48.70 22.93 22.72
N MET A 255 -47.68 23.78 22.85
CA MET A 255 -47.79 25.22 22.66
C MET A 255 -47.71 25.64 21.17
N LEU A 256 -46.84 24.99 20.39
CA LEU A 256 -46.60 25.35 18.99
C LEU A 256 -47.66 24.80 18.03
N VAL A 257 -48.23 23.62 18.32
CA VAL A 257 -49.15 22.92 17.42
C VAL A 257 -50.59 23.10 17.92
N PRO A 258 -51.51 23.60 17.08
CA PRO A 258 -52.94 23.65 17.41
C PRO A 258 -53.49 22.26 17.77
N LYS A 259 -54.39 22.19 18.76
CA LYS A 259 -54.90 20.93 19.31
C LYS A 259 -55.58 20.05 18.26
N GLU A 260 -56.22 20.66 17.26
CA GLU A 260 -56.93 19.97 16.18
C GLU A 260 -55.97 19.26 15.23
N ARG A 261 -54.70 19.66 15.24
CA ARG A 261 -53.61 19.08 14.45
C ARG A 261 -52.65 18.24 15.28
N LEU A 262 -52.90 18.00 16.56
CA LEU A 262 -52.00 17.27 17.46
C LEU A 262 -52.65 16.00 18.02
N LEU A 263 -52.00 14.85 17.80
CA LEU A 263 -52.33 13.58 18.44
C LEU A 263 -51.24 13.19 19.43
N GLU A 264 -51.59 13.06 20.71
CA GLU A 264 -50.71 12.45 21.70
C GLU A 264 -50.86 10.92 21.67
N PHE A 265 -49.83 10.21 21.21
CA PHE A 265 -49.92 8.79 20.86
C PHE A 265 -49.03 7.90 21.73
N ASP A 266 -49.65 7.22 22.68
CA ASP A 266 -49.02 6.11 23.43
C ASP A 266 -49.17 4.81 22.64
N VAL A 267 -48.07 4.31 22.05
CA VAL A 267 -48.03 3.08 21.23
C VAL A 267 -48.40 1.80 21.99
N THR A 268 -48.54 1.85 23.32
CA THR A 268 -48.98 0.71 24.13
C THR A 268 -50.49 0.69 24.37
N LYS A 269 -51.17 1.82 24.17
CA LYS A 269 -52.60 2.00 24.44
C LYS A 269 -53.41 2.26 23.18
N HIS A 270 -52.85 2.97 22.22
CA HIS A 270 -53.52 3.33 20.99
C HIS A 270 -53.35 2.25 19.90
N SER A 271 -54.31 2.21 19.00
CA SER A 271 -54.48 1.23 17.96
C SER A 271 -54.44 1.85 16.55
N TRP A 272 -54.63 1.02 15.52
CA TRP A 272 -54.85 1.50 14.15
C TRP A 272 -56.05 2.44 14.04
N GLU A 273 -57.14 2.18 14.77
CA GLU A 273 -58.36 2.99 14.72
C GLU A 273 -58.13 4.42 15.20
N ASP A 274 -57.30 4.59 16.24
CA ASP A 274 -56.97 5.92 16.77
C ASP A 274 -56.14 6.73 15.78
N LEU A 275 -55.18 6.06 15.12
CA LEU A 275 -54.36 6.66 14.07
C LEU A 275 -55.21 7.04 12.85
N ASP A 276 -56.05 6.13 12.39
CA ASP A 276 -56.94 6.31 11.23
C ASP A 276 -57.94 7.44 11.47
N ARG A 277 -58.59 7.47 12.64
CA ARG A 277 -59.49 8.56 13.04
C ARG A 277 -58.78 9.90 12.99
N PHE A 278 -57.58 10.00 13.55
CA PHE A 278 -56.82 11.25 13.54
C PHE A 278 -56.38 11.64 12.13
N LEU A 279 -55.94 10.68 11.31
CA LEU A 279 -55.52 10.94 9.94
C LEU A 279 -56.71 11.21 9.01
N GLY A 280 -57.94 10.88 9.41
CA GLY A 280 -59.15 11.06 8.61
C GLY A 280 -59.23 10.06 7.46
N ARG A 281 -58.83 8.82 7.72
CA ARG A 281 -58.83 7.71 6.75
C ARG A 281 -59.33 6.44 7.40
N ASP A 282 -59.66 5.45 6.59
CA ASP A 282 -59.90 4.07 7.02
C ASP A 282 -58.88 3.17 6.32
N SER A 283 -58.01 2.53 7.09
CA SER A 283 -57.00 1.62 6.56
C SER A 283 -57.45 0.17 6.49
N GLY A 284 -58.63 -0.17 7.04
CA GLY A 284 -59.10 -1.55 7.17
C GLY A 284 -58.27 -2.41 8.15
N ARG A 285 -57.42 -1.79 8.97
CA ARG A 285 -56.50 -2.48 9.91
C ARG A 285 -57.00 -2.48 11.36
N ALA A 286 -58.23 -2.04 11.58
CA ALA A 286 -58.91 -2.11 12.87
C ALA A 286 -58.78 -3.54 13.47
N GLY A 287 -58.52 -3.62 14.77
CA GLY A 287 -58.30 -4.89 15.46
C GLY A 287 -56.98 -5.63 15.18
N THR A 288 -56.17 -5.21 14.20
CA THR A 288 -54.85 -5.83 13.95
C THR A 288 -53.77 -5.28 14.91
N PRO A 289 -52.72 -6.06 15.22
CA PRO A 289 -51.62 -5.57 16.05
C PRO A 289 -50.92 -4.36 15.44
N PHE A 290 -50.71 -3.30 16.23
CA PHE A 290 -49.93 -2.14 15.81
C PHE A 290 -48.44 -2.53 15.60
N PRO A 291 -47.73 -1.97 14.61
CA PRO A 291 -46.36 -2.37 14.29
C PRO A 291 -45.39 -2.25 15.47
N LYS A 292 -44.66 -3.33 15.78
CA LYS A 292 -43.60 -3.37 16.80
C LYS A 292 -42.30 -3.86 16.17
N PRO A 293 -41.63 -3.02 15.38
CA PRO A 293 -40.43 -3.42 14.64
C PRO A 293 -39.22 -3.67 15.55
N ARG A 294 -39.32 -3.33 16.86
CA ARG A 294 -38.25 -3.50 17.85
C ARG A 294 -38.54 -4.63 18.84
N THR A 295 -37.58 -5.51 19.11
CA THR A 295 -37.68 -6.62 20.07
C THR A 295 -36.74 -6.48 21.29
N LYS A 296 -37.01 -7.22 22.37
CA LYS A 296 -36.19 -7.18 23.61
C LYS A 296 -34.83 -7.87 23.46
N GLU A 297 -34.68 -8.77 22.50
CA GLU A 297 -33.47 -9.57 22.20
C GLU A 297 -32.41 -8.79 21.41
N THR A 298 -32.67 -7.52 21.13
CA THR A 298 -31.81 -6.62 20.35
C THR A 298 -30.42 -6.45 20.92
N ARG A 299 -29.40 -6.62 20.07
CA ARG A 299 -27.99 -6.35 20.43
C ARG A 299 -27.59 -4.88 20.29
N THR A 300 -28.31 -4.12 19.46
CA THR A 300 -28.06 -2.70 19.17
C THR A 300 -29.37 -1.95 19.05
N ASN A 301 -29.35 -0.61 19.09
CA ASN A 301 -30.54 0.21 18.81
C ASN A 301 -30.74 0.51 17.33
N ASP A 302 -29.90 -0.02 16.44
CA ASP A 302 -30.00 0.21 15.01
C ASP A 302 -30.97 -0.81 14.39
N ILE A 303 -32.09 -0.32 13.87
CA ILE A 303 -33.14 -1.17 13.29
C ILE A 303 -32.67 -1.93 12.03
N VAL A 304 -31.65 -1.41 11.32
CA VAL A 304 -31.04 -2.11 10.18
C VAL A 304 -30.28 -3.33 10.67
N LEU A 305 -29.59 -3.20 11.82
CA LEU A 305 -28.84 -4.29 12.43
C LEU A 305 -29.74 -5.34 13.06
N GLU A 306 -30.91 -4.90 13.53
CA GLU A 306 -31.93 -5.70 14.20
C GLU A 306 -32.72 -6.57 13.22
N SER A 307 -33.26 -5.98 12.15
CA SER A 307 -34.16 -6.68 11.23
C SER A 307 -33.44 -7.78 10.42
N ASN A 308 -32.11 -7.73 10.32
CA ASN A 308 -31.38 -8.69 9.49
C ASN A 308 -29.92 -8.90 9.96
N TRP A 309 -29.73 -9.66 11.05
CA TRP A 309 -28.40 -10.00 11.58
C TRP A 309 -27.45 -10.63 10.54
N ARG A 310 -28.00 -11.39 9.58
CA ARG A 310 -27.23 -11.92 8.45
C ARG A 310 -26.58 -10.80 7.63
N ASN A 311 -27.31 -9.73 7.35
CA ASN A 311 -26.82 -8.58 6.59
C ASN A 311 -25.82 -7.74 7.39
N THR A 312 -26.02 -7.61 8.70
CA THR A 312 -25.03 -7.00 9.60
C THR A 312 -23.66 -7.64 9.48
N ARG A 313 -23.59 -8.99 9.53
CA ARG A 313 -22.32 -9.71 9.42
C ARG A 313 -21.62 -9.44 8.09
N TRP A 314 -22.39 -9.38 7.00
CA TRP A 314 -21.84 -9.05 5.68
C TRP A 314 -21.37 -7.60 5.59
N ALA A 315 -22.08 -6.64 6.17
CA ALA A 315 -21.60 -5.26 6.22
C ALA A 315 -20.26 -5.12 6.95
N LEU A 316 -20.05 -5.86 8.05
CA LEU A 316 -18.75 -5.90 8.73
C LEU A 316 -17.65 -6.49 7.85
N VAL A 317 -17.95 -7.55 7.10
CA VAL A 317 -17.01 -8.14 6.13
C VAL A 317 -16.63 -7.12 5.06
N VAL A 318 -17.61 -6.40 4.51
CA VAL A 318 -17.34 -5.33 3.54
C VAL A 318 -16.44 -4.26 4.15
N PHE A 319 -16.71 -3.79 5.37
CA PHE A 319 -15.82 -2.83 6.03
C PHE A 319 -14.38 -3.34 6.19
N MET A 320 -14.19 -4.61 6.56
CA MET A 320 -12.86 -5.20 6.62
C MET A 320 -12.18 -5.25 5.25
N ILE A 321 -12.91 -5.62 4.19
CA ILE A 321 -12.38 -5.61 2.81
C ILE A 321 -11.94 -4.20 2.42
N LEU A 322 -12.73 -3.17 2.72
CA LEU A 322 -12.37 -1.79 2.39
C LEU A 322 -11.11 -1.32 3.13
N HIS A 323 -10.92 -1.72 4.38
CA HIS A 323 -9.65 -1.50 5.09
C HIS A 323 -8.48 -2.18 4.38
N THR A 324 -8.63 -3.45 4.01
CA THR A 324 -7.59 -4.19 3.28
C THR A 324 -7.25 -3.50 1.96
N LEU A 325 -8.25 -3.10 1.17
CA LEU A 325 -8.04 -2.39 -0.09
C LEU A 325 -7.30 -1.06 0.11
N ASN A 326 -7.67 -0.28 1.12
CA ASN A 326 -6.97 0.97 1.44
C ASN A 326 -5.48 0.73 1.78
N ILE A 327 -5.20 -0.29 2.60
CA ILE A 327 -3.83 -0.65 2.97
C ILE A 327 -3.03 -1.07 1.73
N LEU A 328 -3.62 -1.88 0.85
CA LEU A 328 -2.97 -2.33 -0.38
C LEU A 328 -2.68 -1.16 -1.33
N LEU A 329 -3.61 -0.20 -1.47
CA LEU A 329 -3.43 0.98 -2.31
C LEU A 329 -2.33 1.90 -1.77
N ILE A 330 -2.28 2.12 -0.45
CA ILE A 330 -1.19 2.87 0.18
C ILE A 330 0.15 2.14 -0.02
N ALA A 331 0.18 0.82 0.15
CA ALA A 331 1.38 0.03 -0.06
C ALA A 331 1.88 0.15 -1.51
N LEU A 332 0.97 0.10 -2.48
CA LEU A 332 1.27 0.31 -3.89
C LEU A 332 1.81 1.72 -4.14
N ALA A 333 1.14 2.76 -3.62
CA ALA A 333 1.57 4.15 -3.79
C ALA A 333 2.96 4.41 -3.19
N VAL A 334 3.24 3.87 -2.01
CA VAL A 334 4.56 3.97 -1.37
C VAL A 334 5.63 3.26 -2.21
N ARG A 335 5.35 2.05 -2.72
CA ARG A 335 6.29 1.33 -3.61
C ARG A 335 6.56 2.09 -4.89
N LEU A 336 5.52 2.64 -5.52
CA LEU A 336 5.66 3.47 -6.71
C LEU A 336 6.47 4.74 -6.42
N LEU A 337 6.24 5.39 -5.28
CA LEU A 337 7.02 6.56 -4.87
C LEU A 337 8.49 6.22 -4.64
N VAL A 338 8.79 5.13 -3.93
CA VAL A 338 10.17 4.65 -3.73
C VAL A 338 10.82 4.34 -5.07
N TRP A 339 10.10 3.68 -5.98
CA TRP A 339 10.60 3.38 -7.32
C TRP A 339 10.85 4.64 -8.16
N LEU A 340 9.97 5.65 -8.10
CA LEU A 340 10.14 6.93 -8.79
C LEU A 340 11.32 7.73 -8.21
N LEU A 341 11.48 7.75 -6.89
CA LEU A 341 12.63 8.39 -6.23
C LEU A 341 13.93 7.67 -6.59
N TRP A 342 13.89 6.35 -6.71
CA TRP A 342 15.02 5.56 -7.19
C TRP A 342 15.37 5.89 -8.64
N LEU A 343 14.38 5.95 -9.54
CA LEU A 343 14.58 6.37 -10.93
C LEU A 343 15.15 7.78 -11.03
N LEU A 344 14.69 8.70 -10.17
CA LEU A 344 15.20 10.06 -10.11
C LEU A 344 16.65 10.11 -9.62
N ALA A 345 16.99 9.35 -8.57
CA ALA A 345 18.36 9.25 -8.08
C ALA A 345 19.30 8.66 -9.14
N TRP A 346 18.83 7.68 -9.91
CA TRP A 346 19.54 7.12 -11.06
C TRP A 346 19.74 8.16 -12.17
N ALA A 347 18.67 8.86 -12.57
CA ALA A 347 18.75 9.91 -13.60
C ALA A 347 19.68 11.07 -13.20
N LEU A 348 19.85 11.32 -11.91
CA LEU A 348 20.73 12.34 -11.35
C LEU A 348 22.13 11.82 -10.99
N GLN A 349 22.47 10.56 -11.29
CA GLN A 349 23.76 9.93 -10.97
C GLN A 349 24.14 10.02 -9.47
N LEU A 350 23.15 10.02 -8.58
CA LEU A 350 23.37 10.16 -7.12
C LEU A 350 23.72 8.84 -6.43
N VAL A 351 23.67 7.71 -7.15
CA VAL A 351 23.98 6.37 -6.65
C VAL A 351 24.78 5.62 -7.72
N ASP A 352 26.04 5.33 -7.43
CA ASP A 352 26.88 4.49 -8.29
C ASP A 352 26.56 3.01 -8.10
N TRP A 353 26.37 2.34 -9.23
CA TRP A 353 26.04 0.93 -9.30
C TRP A 353 27.27 0.04 -9.00
N PRO A 354 27.23 -0.99 -8.12
CA PRO A 354 28.27 -2.01 -8.04
C PRO A 354 28.31 -2.81 -9.33
N LEU A 355 29.17 -2.43 -10.30
CA LEU A 355 29.30 -3.03 -11.65
C LEU A 355 28.60 -4.39 -11.80
N GLU A 356 27.32 -4.38 -12.19
CA GLU A 356 26.54 -5.62 -12.37
C GLU A 356 27.23 -6.38 -13.50
N GLY A 357 27.56 -7.63 -13.24
CA GLY A 357 28.28 -8.46 -14.20
C GLY A 357 29.79 -8.22 -14.28
N ALA A 358 30.45 -7.55 -13.32
CA ALA A 358 31.92 -7.51 -13.29
C ALA A 358 32.54 -8.91 -13.17
N GLU A 359 32.02 -9.72 -12.23
CA GLU A 359 32.37 -11.14 -12.10
C GLU A 359 31.97 -11.94 -13.35
N GLU A 360 30.79 -11.68 -13.92
CA GLU A 360 30.30 -12.38 -15.14
C GLU A 360 31.16 -12.07 -16.36
N LEU A 361 31.56 -10.81 -16.58
CA LEU A 361 32.44 -10.43 -17.68
C LEU A 361 33.83 -11.06 -17.53
N PHE A 362 34.33 -11.19 -16.30
CA PHE A 362 35.57 -11.91 -16.06
C PHE A 362 35.43 -13.40 -16.41
N GLU A 363 34.34 -14.06 -15.99
CA GLU A 363 34.10 -15.46 -16.33
C GLU A 363 33.92 -15.66 -17.85
N ASP A 364 33.15 -14.80 -18.53
CA ASP A 364 32.98 -14.82 -19.99
C ASP A 364 34.32 -14.64 -20.72
N ALA A 365 35.15 -13.71 -20.25
CA ALA A 365 36.49 -13.50 -20.78
C ALA A 365 37.37 -14.75 -20.61
N MET A 366 37.31 -15.39 -19.44
CA MET A 366 38.08 -16.60 -19.14
C MET A 366 37.57 -17.84 -19.88
N ASP A 367 36.28 -17.91 -20.22
CA ASP A 367 35.72 -18.97 -21.06
C ASP A 367 36.12 -18.80 -22.53
N GLU A 368 36.17 -17.55 -23.03
CA GLU A 368 36.61 -17.27 -24.40
C GLU A 368 38.14 -17.42 -24.58
N SER A 369 38.92 -16.95 -23.60
CA SER A 369 40.36 -17.04 -23.58
C SER A 369 40.85 -17.23 -22.15
N PRO A 370 41.18 -18.47 -21.73
CA PRO A 370 41.56 -18.78 -20.34
C PRO A 370 43.00 -18.36 -20.03
N LEU A 371 43.31 -17.09 -20.27
CA LEU A 371 44.60 -16.44 -20.07
C LEU A 371 44.35 -15.02 -19.54
N VAL A 372 44.92 -14.71 -18.38
CA VAL A 372 45.07 -13.35 -17.88
C VAL A 372 46.49 -12.87 -18.18
N VAL A 373 46.63 -11.71 -18.78
CA VAL A 373 47.94 -11.11 -19.09
C VAL A 373 48.22 -9.97 -18.12
N VAL A 374 49.27 -10.09 -17.32
CA VAL A 374 49.72 -9.05 -16.40
C VAL A 374 50.67 -8.10 -17.15
N LEU A 375 50.34 -6.82 -17.16
CA LEU A 375 51.10 -5.78 -17.85
C LEU A 375 52.11 -5.14 -16.88
N GLU A 376 53.32 -5.69 -16.81
CA GLU A 376 54.39 -5.08 -16.00
C GLU A 376 54.93 -3.83 -16.73
N GLY A 377 55.25 -2.76 -15.99
CA GLY A 377 55.97 -1.61 -16.53
C GLY A 377 55.22 -0.77 -17.57
N VAL A 378 53.88 -0.75 -17.51
CA VAL A 378 53.03 0.13 -18.33
C VAL A 378 52.69 1.44 -17.63
N ASP A 379 52.42 2.46 -18.43
CA ASP A 379 51.82 3.74 -18.05
C ASP A 379 50.55 3.98 -18.91
N PRO A 380 49.76 5.04 -18.67
CA PRO A 380 48.53 5.27 -19.41
C PRO A 380 48.72 5.43 -20.94
N GLN A 381 49.88 5.91 -21.39
CA GLN A 381 50.16 6.13 -22.82
C GLN A 381 50.55 4.84 -23.54
N THR A 382 51.28 3.96 -22.86
CA THR A 382 51.75 2.67 -23.36
C THR A 382 50.72 1.55 -23.18
N ALA A 383 49.87 1.64 -22.16
CA ALA A 383 48.83 0.66 -21.85
C ALA A 383 47.81 0.50 -22.99
N VAL A 384 47.33 1.61 -23.58
CA VAL A 384 46.29 1.55 -24.62
C VAL A 384 46.78 0.87 -25.92
N PRO A 385 47.92 1.26 -26.52
CA PRO A 385 48.45 0.57 -27.70
C PRO A 385 48.75 -0.91 -27.45
N LEU A 386 49.29 -1.25 -26.27
CA LEU A 386 49.55 -2.63 -25.89
C LEU A 386 48.25 -3.43 -25.71
N GLY A 387 47.27 -2.87 -25.01
CA GLY A 387 45.96 -3.50 -24.80
C GLY A 387 45.23 -3.82 -26.10
N ARG A 388 45.31 -2.94 -27.11
CA ARG A 388 44.78 -3.19 -28.47
C ARG A 388 45.49 -4.37 -29.13
N ALA A 389 46.82 -4.37 -29.13
CA ALA A 389 47.60 -5.46 -29.73
C ALA A 389 47.33 -6.82 -29.05
N LEU A 390 47.12 -6.83 -27.73
CA LEU A 390 46.79 -8.05 -26.98
C LEU A 390 45.35 -8.53 -27.24
N LEU A 391 44.39 -7.61 -27.37
CA LEU A 391 43.02 -7.93 -27.77
C LEU A 391 42.99 -8.58 -29.17
N ASP A 392 43.74 -8.01 -30.12
CA ASP A 392 43.89 -8.55 -31.48
C ASP A 392 44.59 -9.92 -31.49
N ALA A 393 45.55 -10.13 -30.58
CA ALA A 393 46.20 -11.42 -30.35
C ALA A 393 45.28 -12.48 -29.70
N GLY A 394 44.08 -12.07 -29.26
CA GLY A 394 43.04 -12.94 -28.72
C GLY A 394 42.96 -13.00 -27.19
N ALA A 395 43.70 -12.14 -26.47
CA ALA A 395 43.53 -12.00 -25.02
C ALA A 395 42.15 -11.41 -24.69
N ARG A 396 41.59 -11.80 -23.55
CA ARG A 396 40.30 -11.31 -23.05
C ARG A 396 40.35 -10.79 -21.61
N ALA A 397 41.43 -11.06 -20.88
CA ALA A 397 41.63 -10.54 -19.53
C ALA A 397 43.03 -9.92 -19.38
N LEU A 398 43.09 -8.66 -18.95
CA LEU A 398 44.34 -7.95 -18.66
C LEU A 398 44.36 -7.47 -17.22
N ALA A 399 45.53 -7.53 -16.58
CA ALA A 399 45.72 -7.01 -15.23
C ALA A 399 46.90 -6.02 -15.16
N VAL A 400 46.74 -4.93 -14.41
CA VAL A 400 47.79 -3.94 -14.16
C VAL A 400 48.26 -4.06 -12.71
N PRO A 401 49.56 -4.24 -12.44
CA PRO A 401 50.09 -4.27 -11.08
C PRO A 401 49.85 -2.94 -10.34
N LEU A 402 49.22 -3.01 -9.17
CA LEU A 402 48.83 -1.83 -8.37
C LEU A 402 50.00 -1.19 -7.60
N HIS A 403 51.22 -1.71 -7.79
CA HIS A 403 52.44 -1.08 -7.30
C HIS A 403 53.03 -0.07 -8.31
N LEU A 404 52.52 -0.02 -9.54
CA LEU A 404 52.93 0.98 -10.53
C LEU A 404 52.36 2.36 -10.17
N PRO A 405 53.13 3.47 -10.39
CA PRO A 405 52.71 4.83 -10.00
C PRO A 405 51.36 5.28 -10.56
N ASP A 406 51.00 4.84 -11.77
CA ASP A 406 49.80 5.26 -12.51
C ASP A 406 48.89 4.06 -12.86
N ALA A 407 48.81 3.07 -11.98
CA ALA A 407 48.09 1.82 -12.25
C ALA A 407 46.59 2.04 -12.50
N ALA A 408 45.94 2.87 -11.66
CA ALA A 408 44.52 3.19 -11.80
C ALA A 408 44.24 3.97 -13.08
N GLU A 409 45.09 4.95 -13.41
CA GLU A 409 45.03 5.74 -14.64
C GLU A 409 45.22 4.86 -15.88
N SER A 410 46.12 3.88 -15.82
CA SER A 410 46.35 2.94 -16.92
C SER A 410 45.14 2.03 -17.15
N LEU A 411 44.52 1.54 -16.07
CA LEU A 411 43.26 0.79 -16.15
C LEU A 411 42.12 1.64 -16.71
N ARG A 412 42.01 2.90 -16.28
CA ARG A 412 41.00 3.85 -16.80
C ARG A 412 41.19 4.10 -18.29
N ALA A 413 42.42 4.36 -18.73
CA ALA A 413 42.75 4.58 -20.14
C ALA A 413 42.40 3.36 -21.01
N LEU A 414 42.68 2.14 -20.52
CA LEU A 414 42.27 0.90 -21.18
C LEU A 414 40.75 0.76 -21.27
N ALA A 415 40.03 1.04 -20.19
CA ALA A 415 38.58 0.93 -20.13
C ALA A 415 37.87 1.92 -21.08
N GLU A 416 38.42 3.12 -21.25
CA GLU A 416 37.88 4.16 -22.12
C GLU A 416 38.22 3.94 -23.60
N ALA A 417 39.42 3.41 -23.90
CA ALA A 417 39.93 3.33 -25.27
C ALA A 417 39.52 2.06 -26.03
N LEU A 418 39.04 1.03 -25.33
CA LEU A 418 38.67 -0.27 -25.90
C LEU A 418 37.15 -0.46 -25.94
N PRO A 419 36.61 -1.26 -26.90
CA PRO A 419 35.18 -1.51 -26.97
C PRO A 419 34.64 -2.08 -25.65
N PRO A 420 33.51 -1.58 -25.11
CA PRO A 420 32.92 -2.12 -23.89
C PRO A 420 32.68 -3.63 -23.98
N GLY A 421 33.07 -4.37 -22.95
CA GLY A 421 32.92 -5.83 -22.89
C GLY A 421 33.94 -6.62 -23.72
N SER A 422 34.88 -5.97 -24.43
CA SER A 422 35.91 -6.68 -25.20
C SER A 422 37.05 -7.26 -24.35
N LEU A 423 37.32 -6.67 -23.19
CA LEU A 423 38.31 -7.13 -22.22
C LEU A 423 37.76 -7.01 -20.79
N ALA A 424 37.99 -8.04 -19.98
CA ALA A 424 38.00 -7.91 -18.53
C ALA A 424 39.31 -7.24 -18.10
N LEU A 425 39.21 -6.16 -17.31
CA LEU A 425 40.35 -5.42 -16.78
C LEU A 425 40.44 -5.58 -15.27
N GLY A 426 41.63 -5.77 -14.71
CA GLY A 426 41.80 -6.00 -13.28
C GLY A 426 43.07 -5.44 -12.66
N GLY A 427 43.09 -5.37 -11.33
CA GLY A 427 44.27 -4.98 -10.57
C GLY A 427 45.07 -6.20 -10.11
N CYS A 428 46.39 -6.17 -10.25
CA CYS A 428 47.27 -7.22 -9.74
C CYS A 428 48.00 -6.77 -8.47
N ALA A 429 48.11 -7.68 -7.51
CA ALA A 429 48.76 -7.52 -6.22
C ALA A 429 48.24 -6.36 -5.33
N PRO A 430 46.92 -6.24 -5.08
CA PRO A 430 46.39 -5.30 -4.07
C PRO A 430 47.00 -5.56 -2.69
N ARG A 431 47.36 -4.49 -1.99
CA ARG A 431 47.87 -4.50 -0.61
C ARG A 431 46.80 -4.10 0.40
N THR A 432 45.82 -3.31 -0.02
CA THR A 432 44.78 -2.73 0.85
C THR A 432 43.38 -2.83 0.25
N ALA A 433 42.35 -2.63 1.08
CA ALA A 433 40.97 -2.47 0.60
C ALA A 433 40.77 -1.22 -0.28
N ASP A 434 41.62 -0.20 -0.12
CA ASP A 434 41.58 1.01 -0.93
C ASP A 434 42.13 0.74 -2.34
N ASP A 435 43.13 -0.13 -2.47
CA ASP A 435 43.62 -0.60 -3.79
C ASP A 435 42.49 -1.27 -4.58
N VAL A 436 41.64 -2.07 -3.91
CA VAL A 436 40.46 -2.68 -4.53
C VAL A 436 39.41 -1.64 -4.92
N THR A 437 39.23 -0.62 -4.07
CA THR A 437 38.31 0.49 -4.35
C THR A 437 38.77 1.28 -5.57
N ALA A 438 40.07 1.55 -5.71
CA ALA A 438 40.65 2.21 -6.86
C ALA A 438 40.41 1.44 -8.16
N VAL A 439 40.55 0.10 -8.14
CA VAL A 439 40.21 -0.76 -9.30
C VAL A 439 38.74 -0.66 -9.66
N TYR A 440 37.85 -0.65 -8.67
CA TYR A 440 36.41 -0.51 -8.90
C TYR A 440 36.03 0.86 -9.48
N GLU A 441 36.61 1.95 -8.96
CA GLU A 441 36.35 3.32 -9.41
C GLU A 441 36.71 3.54 -10.88
N VAL A 442 37.71 2.82 -11.38
CA VAL A 442 38.11 2.84 -12.80
C VAL A 442 37.42 1.79 -13.65
N ARG A 443 36.32 1.21 -13.14
CA ARG A 443 35.51 0.17 -13.80
C ARG A 443 36.27 -1.13 -14.08
N GLY A 444 37.18 -1.50 -13.19
CA GLY A 444 37.79 -2.83 -13.20
C GLY A 444 36.79 -3.92 -12.82
N HIS A 445 37.13 -5.16 -13.16
CA HIS A 445 36.24 -6.32 -13.11
C HIS A 445 36.75 -7.39 -12.13
N PHE A 446 38.08 -7.47 -11.93
CA PHE A 446 38.69 -8.48 -11.07
C PHE A 446 39.96 -7.97 -10.37
N VAL A 447 40.40 -8.70 -9.35
CA VAL A 447 41.69 -8.51 -8.68
C VAL A 447 42.43 -9.84 -8.48
N LEU A 448 43.75 -9.83 -8.71
CA LEU A 448 44.63 -11.00 -8.62
C LEU A 448 45.69 -10.84 -7.52
N GLY A 449 45.91 -11.89 -6.71
CA GLY A 449 47.08 -12.00 -5.84
C GLY A 449 47.28 -10.89 -4.78
N PRO A 450 48.45 -10.82 -4.13
CA PRO A 450 49.47 -11.87 -4.02
C PRO A 450 49.22 -12.80 -2.81
N PHE A 451 48.26 -12.49 -1.94
CA PHE A 451 47.96 -13.30 -0.74
C PHE A 451 46.47 -13.23 -0.39
N PRO A 452 45.90 -14.24 0.31
CA PRO A 452 44.50 -14.27 0.70
C PRO A 452 44.23 -13.36 1.92
N ASP A 453 44.47 -12.06 1.79
CA ASP A 453 44.12 -11.08 2.82
C ASP A 453 42.59 -10.93 2.95
N ARG A 454 42.08 -11.04 4.17
CA ARG A 454 40.64 -11.04 4.42
C ARG A 454 39.98 -9.69 4.17
N SER A 455 40.70 -8.59 4.40
CA SER A 455 40.16 -7.24 4.19
C SER A 455 40.00 -6.95 2.70
N VAL A 456 41.00 -7.34 1.90
CA VAL A 456 40.98 -7.25 0.44
C VAL A 456 39.84 -8.10 -0.13
N LEU A 457 39.79 -9.41 0.16
CA LEU A 457 38.77 -10.31 -0.40
C LEU A 457 37.34 -9.92 -0.03
N ARG A 458 37.11 -9.45 1.21
CA ARG A 458 35.79 -8.94 1.61
C ARG A 458 35.41 -7.68 0.86
N ARG A 459 36.36 -6.77 0.66
CA ARG A 459 36.13 -5.53 -0.09
C ARG A 459 35.81 -5.86 -1.55
N THR A 460 36.62 -6.72 -2.18
CA THR A 460 36.39 -7.25 -3.53
C THR A 460 34.99 -7.81 -3.68
N ARG A 461 34.57 -8.69 -2.76
CA ARG A 461 33.22 -9.28 -2.79
C ARG A 461 32.12 -8.25 -2.58
N SER A 462 32.33 -7.25 -1.71
CA SER A 462 31.35 -6.19 -1.46
C SER A 462 31.12 -5.27 -2.65
N LEU A 463 32.12 -5.14 -3.53
CA LEU A 463 32.09 -4.32 -4.74
C LEU A 463 31.68 -5.12 -6.00
N GLY A 464 31.41 -6.43 -5.87
CA GLY A 464 31.00 -7.28 -7.00
C GLY A 464 32.13 -7.68 -7.96
N LEU A 465 33.40 -7.46 -7.58
CA LEU A 465 34.55 -7.83 -8.40
C LEU A 465 34.90 -9.33 -8.22
N ALA A 466 35.50 -9.94 -9.24
CA ALA A 466 36.08 -11.28 -9.13
C ALA A 466 37.41 -11.23 -8.35
N GLY A 467 37.51 -11.97 -7.23
CA GLY A 467 38.73 -12.04 -6.42
C GLY A 467 39.45 -13.38 -6.56
N LEU A 468 40.71 -13.34 -7.02
CA LEU A 468 41.55 -14.54 -7.20
C LEU A 468 42.88 -14.38 -6.43
N PRO A 469 42.93 -14.74 -5.14
CA PRO A 469 44.16 -14.69 -4.36
C PRO A 469 45.13 -15.80 -4.79
N VAL A 470 46.43 -15.55 -4.59
CA VAL A 470 47.47 -16.55 -4.79
C VAL A 470 47.57 -17.43 -3.53
N VAL A 471 47.63 -18.74 -3.74
CA VAL A 471 47.75 -19.76 -2.68
C VAL A 471 48.81 -20.79 -3.06
N CYS A 472 49.52 -21.32 -2.07
CA CYS A 472 50.54 -22.34 -2.24
C CYS A 472 50.21 -23.64 -1.49
N THR A 473 49.14 -23.65 -0.70
CA THR A 473 48.73 -24.83 0.10
C THR A 473 47.22 -25.05 0.11
N PRO A 474 46.75 -26.30 0.34
CA PRO A 474 45.32 -26.58 0.48
C PRO A 474 44.63 -25.82 1.62
N SER A 475 45.35 -25.55 2.73
CA SER A 475 44.83 -24.77 3.84
C SER A 475 44.54 -23.31 3.46
N GLU A 476 45.43 -22.70 2.66
CA GLU A 476 45.22 -21.35 2.13
C GLU A 476 44.07 -21.32 1.12
N ALA A 477 43.97 -22.34 0.24
CA ALA A 477 42.87 -22.48 -0.71
C ALA A 477 41.50 -22.52 0.00
N ALA A 478 41.37 -23.36 1.02
CA ALA A 478 40.15 -23.45 1.82
C ALA A 478 39.83 -22.14 2.57
N ALA A 479 40.86 -21.44 3.07
CA ALA A 479 40.69 -20.17 3.77
C ALA A 479 40.24 -19.03 2.83
N ALA A 480 40.84 -18.95 1.64
CA ALA A 480 40.48 -18.00 0.59
C ALA A 480 39.04 -18.18 0.12
N TRP A 481 38.64 -19.42 -0.18
CA TRP A 481 37.28 -19.75 -0.61
C TRP A 481 36.23 -19.35 0.42
N ARG A 482 36.45 -19.67 1.72
CA ARG A 482 35.54 -19.25 2.81
C ARG A 482 35.39 -17.74 2.95
N THR A 483 36.35 -16.97 2.44
CA THR A 483 36.36 -15.51 2.52
C THR A 483 35.68 -14.85 1.31
N GLY A 484 35.23 -15.65 0.33
CA GLY A 484 34.49 -15.18 -0.84
C GLY A 484 35.32 -15.02 -2.11
N ALA A 485 36.50 -15.65 -2.17
CA ALA A 485 37.23 -15.80 -3.43
C ALA A 485 36.40 -16.63 -4.43
N VAL A 486 36.36 -16.19 -5.69
CA VAL A 486 35.57 -16.83 -6.76
C VAL A 486 36.42 -17.79 -7.60
N GLY A 487 37.74 -17.57 -7.58
CA GLY A 487 38.76 -18.47 -8.08
C GLY A 487 40.04 -18.33 -7.26
N LEU A 488 41.07 -19.12 -7.59
CA LEU A 488 42.39 -19.07 -6.95
C LEU A 488 43.50 -19.04 -7.98
N VAL A 489 44.68 -18.60 -7.55
CA VAL A 489 45.90 -18.63 -8.36
C VAL A 489 46.94 -19.49 -7.66
N VAL A 490 47.63 -20.36 -8.39
CA VAL A 490 48.77 -21.16 -7.91
C VAL A 490 50.02 -20.72 -8.67
N PRO A 491 51.08 -20.26 -7.97
CA PRO A 491 52.28 -19.77 -8.63
C PRO A 491 53.17 -20.95 -9.07
N ALA A 492 53.32 -21.13 -10.38
CA ALA A 492 54.01 -22.26 -10.98
C ALA A 492 55.51 -22.35 -10.62
N GLU A 493 56.14 -21.22 -10.27
CA GLU A 493 57.54 -21.19 -9.82
C GLU A 493 57.74 -21.74 -8.40
N LEU A 494 56.68 -21.77 -7.57
CA LEU A 494 56.75 -22.20 -6.17
C LEU A 494 55.95 -23.48 -5.90
N ALA A 495 54.93 -23.77 -6.70
CA ALA A 495 53.99 -24.85 -6.48
C ALA A 495 53.86 -25.72 -7.74
N SER A 496 54.20 -27.01 -7.60
CA SER A 496 54.11 -27.99 -8.69
C SER A 496 52.66 -28.29 -9.10
N PRO A 497 52.42 -28.94 -10.25
CA PRO A 497 51.08 -29.40 -10.63
C PRO A 497 50.39 -30.25 -9.56
N ALA A 498 51.16 -31.07 -8.80
CA ALA A 498 50.61 -31.85 -7.69
C ALA A 498 50.04 -30.97 -6.55
N VAL A 499 50.67 -29.83 -6.26
CA VAL A 499 50.16 -28.87 -5.27
C VAL A 499 48.87 -28.22 -5.76
N MET A 500 48.80 -27.84 -7.05
CA MET A 500 47.58 -27.29 -7.64
C MET A 500 46.41 -28.29 -7.51
N LEU A 501 46.65 -29.55 -7.85
CA LEU A 501 45.65 -30.62 -7.71
C LEU A 501 45.13 -30.71 -6.28
N ALA A 502 46.02 -30.73 -5.30
CA ALA A 502 45.65 -30.79 -3.88
C ALA A 502 44.86 -29.55 -3.41
N CYS A 503 45.21 -28.35 -3.90
CA CYS A 503 44.45 -27.12 -3.61
C CYS A 503 43.04 -27.17 -4.22
N ARG A 504 42.92 -27.61 -5.47
CA ARG A 504 41.64 -27.73 -6.19
C ARG A 504 40.69 -28.70 -5.51
N ASP A 505 41.18 -29.85 -5.04
CA ASP A 505 40.37 -30.89 -4.41
C ASP A 505 39.76 -30.44 -3.06
N CYS A 506 40.23 -29.31 -2.49
CA CYS A 506 39.67 -28.69 -1.30
C CYS A 506 38.53 -27.69 -1.59
N LEU A 507 38.16 -27.51 -2.86
CA LEU A 507 37.18 -26.52 -3.31
C LEU A 507 35.92 -27.18 -3.89
N PRO A 508 34.78 -26.48 -3.94
CA PRO A 508 33.63 -26.96 -4.70
C PRO A 508 33.97 -27.27 -6.16
N GLN A 509 33.29 -28.26 -6.71
CA GLN A 509 33.42 -28.59 -8.12
C GLN A 509 33.09 -27.37 -8.99
N GLY A 510 33.95 -27.10 -9.97
CA GLY A 510 33.81 -25.96 -10.88
C GLY A 510 34.51 -24.67 -10.43
N THR A 511 35.10 -24.60 -9.22
CA THR A 511 35.92 -23.43 -8.85
C THR A 511 37.13 -23.29 -9.77
N ARG A 512 37.31 -22.09 -10.35
CA ARG A 512 38.40 -21.81 -11.28
C ARG A 512 39.73 -21.69 -10.53
N VAL A 513 40.71 -22.49 -10.93
CA VAL A 513 42.09 -22.42 -10.40
C VAL A 513 43.02 -22.09 -11.58
N LEU A 514 43.78 -21.02 -11.45
CA LEU A 514 44.70 -20.53 -12.48
C LEU A 514 46.14 -20.84 -12.09
N ALA A 515 46.98 -21.23 -13.04
CA ALA A 515 48.42 -21.29 -12.82
C ALA A 515 49.04 -19.94 -13.19
N TRP A 516 49.93 -19.39 -12.36
CA TRP A 516 50.68 -18.18 -12.68
C TRP A 516 52.15 -18.51 -12.87
N GLY A 517 52.67 -18.30 -14.07
CA GLY A 517 54.09 -18.48 -14.34
C GLY A 517 54.57 -17.58 -15.46
N ARG A 518 55.82 -17.78 -15.86
CA ARG A 518 56.38 -17.14 -17.06
C ARG A 518 55.60 -17.59 -18.30
N ALA A 519 55.67 -16.77 -19.34
CA ALA A 519 55.03 -16.98 -20.64
C ALA A 519 55.64 -18.16 -21.44
N ASP A 520 55.55 -19.38 -20.90
CA ASP A 520 56.02 -20.62 -21.53
C ASP A 520 54.83 -21.55 -21.87
N PRO A 521 54.52 -21.76 -23.17
CA PRO A 521 53.47 -22.67 -23.60
C PRO A 521 53.63 -24.12 -23.12
N GLY A 522 54.86 -24.59 -22.88
CA GLY A 522 55.12 -25.96 -22.44
C GLY A 522 54.59 -26.25 -21.04
N ALA A 523 54.61 -25.26 -20.15
CA ALA A 523 54.08 -25.39 -18.80
C ALA A 523 52.55 -25.46 -18.76
N VAL A 524 51.84 -25.04 -19.81
CA VAL A 524 50.37 -24.98 -19.83
C VAL A 524 49.75 -26.37 -19.72
N GLU A 525 50.29 -27.36 -20.44
CA GLU A 525 49.73 -28.71 -20.49
C GLU A 525 49.80 -29.43 -19.14
N ASP A 526 50.95 -29.35 -18.46
CA ASP A 526 51.17 -30.02 -17.17
C ASP A 526 50.22 -29.51 -16.08
N TYR A 527 50.01 -28.19 -16.01
CA TYR A 527 49.10 -27.59 -15.04
C TYR A 527 47.63 -27.79 -15.45
N TRP A 528 47.32 -27.81 -16.75
CA TRP A 528 45.97 -28.12 -17.22
C TRP A 528 45.55 -29.54 -16.82
N ALA A 529 46.45 -30.51 -16.96
CA ALA A 529 46.26 -31.90 -16.53
C ALA A 529 46.03 -32.00 -15.00
N ALA A 530 46.69 -31.16 -14.21
CA ALA A 530 46.46 -31.03 -12.77
C ALA A 530 45.15 -30.30 -12.39
N GLY A 531 44.43 -29.74 -13.35
CA GLY A 531 43.13 -29.10 -13.14
C GLY A 531 43.10 -27.60 -13.26
N ALA A 532 44.16 -26.96 -13.78
CA ALA A 532 44.10 -25.54 -14.13
C ALA A 532 42.96 -25.28 -15.12
N ARG A 533 42.21 -24.20 -14.90
CA ARG A 533 41.16 -23.69 -15.81
C ARG A 533 41.47 -22.27 -16.27
N GLY A 534 42.77 -22.04 -16.45
CA GLY A 534 43.38 -20.89 -17.10
C GLY A 534 44.78 -20.61 -16.58
N PHE A 535 45.43 -19.65 -17.22
CA PHE A 535 46.81 -19.27 -16.94
C PHE A 535 46.92 -17.77 -16.70
N ILE A 536 47.94 -17.37 -15.94
CA ILE A 536 48.35 -15.99 -15.77
C ILE A 536 49.78 -15.87 -16.27
N ALA A 537 50.02 -14.95 -17.21
CA ALA A 537 51.34 -14.69 -17.76
C ALA A 537 51.70 -13.21 -17.57
N SER A 538 52.88 -12.96 -17.03
CA SER A 538 53.42 -11.60 -16.91
C SER A 538 54.20 -11.22 -18.16
N LEU A 539 53.89 -10.06 -18.74
CA LEU A 539 54.63 -9.43 -19.83
C LEU A 539 55.51 -8.32 -19.27
N GLY A 540 56.80 -8.36 -19.61
CA GLY A 540 57.80 -7.42 -19.10
C GLY A 540 58.49 -7.91 -17.83
N ARG A 541 59.41 -7.09 -17.32
CA ARG A 541 60.06 -7.28 -16.02
C ARG A 541 59.81 -6.07 -15.15
N PRO A 542 59.70 -6.23 -13.81
CA PRO A 542 59.60 -5.10 -12.90
C PRO A 542 60.73 -4.08 -13.16
N GLY A 543 60.38 -2.83 -13.47
CA GLY A 543 61.33 -1.74 -13.70
C GLY A 543 61.78 -1.55 -15.16
N GLU A 544 61.37 -2.40 -16.10
CA GLU A 544 61.58 -2.19 -17.54
C GLU A 544 60.31 -1.58 -18.16
N SER A 545 60.46 -0.55 -19.00
CA SER A 545 59.31 0.07 -19.68
C SER A 545 58.80 -0.86 -20.79
N ALA A 546 57.53 -1.27 -20.70
CA ALA A 546 56.88 -2.12 -21.69
C ALA A 546 56.49 -1.29 -22.93
N THR A 547 57.45 -1.05 -23.81
CA THR A 547 57.25 -0.28 -25.06
C THR A 547 57.14 -1.14 -26.30
N ASP A 548 57.35 -2.45 -26.20
CA ASP A 548 57.57 -3.27 -27.39
C ASP A 548 56.32 -4.08 -27.80
N HIS A 549 55.78 -3.75 -28.96
CA HIS A 549 54.66 -4.46 -29.62
C HIS A 549 55.01 -5.92 -29.98
N THR A 550 56.27 -6.34 -29.81
CA THR A 550 56.75 -7.72 -29.97
C THR A 550 56.10 -8.72 -29.00
N ALA A 551 55.42 -8.24 -27.95
CA ALA A 551 54.71 -9.08 -26.98
C ALA A 551 53.45 -9.80 -27.52
N ALA A 552 52.90 -9.34 -28.65
CA ALA A 552 51.67 -9.93 -29.22
C ALA A 552 51.87 -11.38 -29.71
N ALA A 553 53.04 -11.72 -30.28
CA ALA A 553 53.30 -13.06 -30.80
C ALA A 553 53.44 -14.14 -29.70
N PRO A 554 54.19 -13.91 -28.61
CA PRO A 554 54.21 -14.81 -27.44
C PRO A 554 52.82 -14.99 -26.82
N VAL A 555 52.02 -13.93 -26.70
CA VAL A 555 50.66 -14.00 -26.15
C VAL A 555 49.74 -14.79 -27.06
N ALA A 556 49.79 -14.57 -28.37
CA ALA A 556 49.02 -15.35 -29.33
C ALA A 556 49.36 -16.86 -29.24
N ALA A 557 50.62 -17.20 -28.97
CA ALA A 557 51.02 -18.59 -28.74
C ALA A 557 50.41 -19.16 -27.44
N LEU A 558 50.42 -18.39 -26.34
CA LEU A 558 49.79 -18.78 -25.08
C LEU A 558 48.27 -18.89 -25.19
N VAL A 559 47.60 -17.96 -25.88
CA VAL A 559 46.16 -18.01 -26.15
C VAL A 559 45.81 -19.31 -26.89
N ARG A 560 46.61 -19.71 -27.89
CA ARG A 560 46.43 -21.01 -28.58
C ARG A 560 46.65 -22.19 -27.63
N ALA A 561 47.72 -22.16 -26.83
CA ALA A 561 48.04 -23.21 -25.87
C ALA A 561 46.97 -23.38 -24.79
N CYS A 562 46.31 -22.30 -24.35
CA CYS A 562 45.25 -22.35 -23.34
C CYS A 562 43.89 -22.75 -23.96
N ARG A 563 43.59 -22.34 -25.20
CA ARG A 563 42.31 -22.65 -25.88
C ARG A 563 42.21 -24.11 -26.32
N ALA A 564 43.30 -24.73 -26.75
CA ALA A 564 43.31 -26.12 -27.21
C ALA A 564 42.77 -27.11 -26.16
N PRO A 565 43.31 -27.15 -24.92
CA PRO A 565 42.82 -28.06 -23.89
C PRO A 565 41.47 -27.62 -23.29
N ALA A 566 41.12 -26.32 -23.32
CA ALA A 566 39.80 -25.83 -22.92
C ALA A 566 38.68 -26.38 -23.81
N ARG A 567 38.89 -26.41 -25.13
CA ARG A 567 37.93 -26.98 -26.09
C ARG A 567 37.76 -28.49 -25.90
N LEU A 568 38.85 -29.21 -25.65
CA LEU A 568 38.83 -30.66 -25.39
C LEU A 568 38.09 -30.98 -24.09
N TRP A 569 38.31 -30.17 -23.04
CA TRP A 569 37.59 -30.29 -21.77
C TRP A 569 36.09 -30.01 -21.91
N ALA A 570 35.70 -28.93 -22.59
CA ALA A 570 34.30 -28.59 -22.82
C ALA A 570 33.57 -29.67 -23.66
N ALA A 571 34.25 -30.24 -24.66
CA ALA A 571 33.71 -31.34 -25.46
C ALA A 571 33.53 -32.63 -24.64
N ALA A 572 34.47 -32.95 -23.74
CA ALA A 572 34.36 -34.11 -22.85
C ALA A 572 33.26 -33.93 -21.79
N ALA A 573 33.10 -32.73 -21.24
CA ALA A 573 32.06 -32.41 -20.26
C ALA A 573 30.64 -32.39 -20.84
N ALA A 574 30.48 -32.15 -22.15
CA ALA A 574 29.19 -32.22 -22.83
C ALA A 574 28.78 -33.66 -23.23
N GLN A 575 29.69 -34.63 -23.14
CA GLN A 575 29.45 -36.04 -23.45
C GLN A 575 29.22 -36.91 -22.20
N ALA A 576 29.59 -36.41 -21.02
CA ALA A 576 29.38 -37.04 -19.71
C ALA A 576 28.11 -36.49 -19.06
#